data_AF-A0AAD8FBF7-F1
#
_entry.id   AF-A0AAD8FBF7-F1
#
_cell.length_a   1.000
_cell.length_b   1.000
_cell.length_c   1.000
_cell.angle_alpha   90.00
_cell.angle_beta   90.00
_cell.angle_gamma   90.00
#
_symmetry.space_group_name_H-M   'P 1'
#
loop_
_entity.id
_entity.type
_entity.pdbx_description
1 polymer ?
#
loop_
_entity_poly.entity_id
_entity_poly.type
_entity_poly.pdbx_seq_one_letter_code
_entity_poly.pdbx_strand_id
1 'polypeptide(L)'
;MCDIMDPTPKVRLAYFHICFAWFIVSTVQGQARINDSRAIEGFLKNYQNQASKLFYNYKENSWNYQFGPTSQNKKLMDASKETWDKFLAEGLINSSRYDTSVMSERDQRIFKLLLDIDFAAQKNEVKLKRIYELLEKMKSESSKVKTGTEPPSNGP
;
A
#
# COMPACT_ATOMS: atom_id res chain seq x y z
N MET A 1 4.44 -40.02 36.28
CA MET A 1 5.63 -39.19 36.52
C MET A 1 6.49 -39.35 35.27
N CYS A 2 6.37 -38.43 34.31
CA CYS A 2 7.10 -38.53 33.05
C CYS A 2 8.47 -37.92 33.28
N ASP A 3 9.49 -38.77 33.35
CA ASP A 3 10.88 -38.33 33.42
C ASP A 3 11.21 -37.57 32.15
N ILE A 4 11.43 -36.26 32.32
CA ILE A 4 11.99 -35.36 31.33
C ILE A 4 13.44 -35.82 31.14
N MET A 5 13.65 -36.59 30.09
CA MET A 5 14.95 -37.07 29.67
C MET A 5 15.73 -35.88 29.13
N ASP A 6 16.64 -35.37 29.95
CA ASP A 6 17.41 -34.17 29.64
C ASP A 6 18.51 -34.52 28.61
N PRO A 7 18.51 -33.94 27.39
CA PRO A 7 19.45 -34.35 26.36
C PRO A 7 20.87 -33.84 26.65
N THR A 8 21.84 -34.74 26.44
CA THR A 8 23.28 -34.53 26.64
C THR A 8 23.81 -33.25 25.95
N PRO A 9 24.88 -32.61 26.49
CA PRO A 9 25.31 -31.26 26.10
C PRO A 9 25.68 -31.10 24.61
N LYS A 10 26.08 -32.18 23.93
CA LYS A 10 26.41 -32.18 22.50
C LYS A 10 25.16 -32.02 21.60
N VAL A 11 24.01 -32.50 22.04
CA VAL A 11 22.73 -32.40 21.31
C VAL A 11 22.16 -30.98 21.40
N ARG A 12 22.36 -30.31 22.54
CA ARG A 12 21.94 -28.90 22.76
C ARG A 12 22.65 -27.92 21.81
N LEU A 13 23.94 -28.13 21.56
CA LEU A 13 24.73 -27.27 20.66
C LEU A 13 24.33 -27.46 19.19
N ALA A 14 24.07 -28.70 18.77
CA ALA A 14 23.62 -29.02 17.42
C ALA A 14 22.23 -28.41 17.13
N TYR A 15 21.29 -28.49 18.08
CA TYR A 15 19.98 -27.85 17.97
C TYR A 15 20.09 -26.32 17.89
N PHE A 16 20.99 -25.71 18.67
CA PHE A 16 21.19 -24.26 18.65
C PHE A 16 21.68 -23.77 17.28
N HIS A 17 22.60 -24.50 16.64
CA HIS A 17 23.09 -24.15 15.30
C HIS A 17 22.04 -24.38 14.19
N ILE A 18 21.25 -25.46 14.27
CA ILE A 18 20.18 -25.74 13.30
C ILE A 18 19.07 -24.69 13.41
N CYS A 19 18.66 -24.31 14.62
CA CYS A 19 17.66 -23.27 14.84
C CYS A 19 18.18 -21.87 14.43
N PHE A 20 19.46 -21.55 14.67
CA PHE A 20 20.06 -20.28 14.26
C PHE A 20 20.22 -20.18 12.74
N ALA A 21 20.54 -21.28 12.05
CA ALA A 21 20.57 -21.33 10.59
C ALA A 21 19.16 -21.15 9.98
N TRP A 22 18.12 -21.72 10.59
CA TRP A 22 16.73 -21.50 10.18
C TRP A 22 16.27 -20.05 10.44
N PHE A 23 16.75 -19.43 11.53
CA PHE A 23 16.48 -18.03 11.83
C PHE A 23 17.17 -17.06 10.86
N ILE A 24 18.40 -17.34 10.40
CA ILE A 24 19.10 -16.52 9.40
C ILE A 24 18.46 -16.66 8.01
N VAL A 25 18.03 -17.86 7.61
CA VAL A 25 17.37 -18.07 6.29
C VAL A 25 15.97 -17.41 6.25
N SER A 26 15.31 -17.26 7.39
CA SER A 26 13.97 -16.67 7.47
C SER A 26 13.95 -15.14 7.63
N THR A 27 15.09 -14.50 7.91
CA THR A 27 15.14 -13.05 8.23
C THR A 27 15.60 -12.15 7.07
N VAL A 28 16.04 -12.72 5.93
CA VAL A 28 16.56 -11.95 4.78
C VAL A 28 15.72 -12.17 3.52
N GLN A 29 14.42 -11.96 3.63
CA GLN A 29 13.58 -11.63 2.47
C GLN A 29 12.86 -10.31 2.74
N GLY A 30 13.65 -9.26 2.98
CA GLY A 30 13.15 -7.91 2.73
C GLY A 30 12.77 -7.86 1.25
N GLN A 31 11.49 -7.63 0.95
CA GLN A 31 11.05 -7.46 -0.44
C GLN A 31 11.91 -6.38 -1.07
N ALA A 32 12.73 -6.75 -2.06
CA ALA A 32 13.54 -5.79 -2.79
C ALA A 32 12.60 -4.75 -3.42
N ARG A 33 12.86 -3.47 -3.15
CA ARG A 33 12.10 -2.37 -3.74
C ARG A 33 12.28 -2.39 -5.27
N ILE A 34 11.23 -2.02 -6.00
CA ILE A 34 11.26 -1.97 -7.45
C ILE A 34 12.21 -0.83 -7.89
N ASN A 35 13.25 -1.17 -8.64
CA ASN A 35 14.30 -0.25 -9.10
C ASN A 35 14.44 -0.21 -10.64
N ASP A 36 13.47 -0.78 -11.37
CA ASP A 36 13.45 -0.76 -12.84
C ASP A 36 12.90 0.58 -13.37
N SER A 37 13.74 1.33 -14.10
CA SER A 37 13.38 2.61 -14.73
C SER A 37 12.15 2.50 -15.63
N ARG A 38 11.98 1.39 -16.35
CA ARG A 38 10.81 1.20 -17.24
C ARG A 38 9.54 1.00 -16.43
N ALA A 39 9.62 0.25 -15.33
CA ALA A 39 8.50 0.09 -14.40
C ALA A 39 8.10 1.43 -13.75
N ILE A 40 9.08 2.27 -13.40
CA ILE A 40 8.86 3.61 -12.84
C ILE A 40 8.14 4.51 -13.85
N GLU A 41 8.64 4.61 -15.08
CA GLU A 41 8.00 5.41 -16.14
C GLU A 41 6.59 4.92 -16.46
N GLY A 42 6.41 3.59 -16.56
CA GLY A 42 5.11 2.97 -16.80
C GLY A 42 4.10 3.29 -15.69
N PHE A 43 4.54 3.20 -14.43
CA PHE A 43 3.73 3.58 -13.28
C PHE A 43 3.34 5.06 -13.33
N LEU A 44 4.31 5.98 -13.48
CA LEU A 44 4.05 7.42 -13.49
C LEU A 44 3.10 7.83 -14.61
N LYS A 45 3.28 7.29 -15.82
CA LYS A 45 2.41 7.56 -16.96
C LYS A 45 0.98 7.08 -16.71
N ASN A 46 0.83 5.87 -16.17
CA ASN A 46 -0.48 5.32 -15.84
C ASN A 46 -1.16 6.13 -14.72
N TYR A 47 -0.40 6.43 -13.66
CA TYR A 47 -0.87 7.22 -12.53
C TYR A 47 -1.34 8.59 -13.00
N GLN A 48 -0.56 9.31 -13.80
CA GLN A 48 -0.93 10.62 -14.31
C GLN A 48 -2.22 10.60 -15.15
N ASN A 49 -2.36 9.61 -16.04
CA ASN A 49 -3.55 9.48 -16.90
C ASN A 49 -4.82 9.25 -16.06
N GLN A 50 -4.75 8.33 -15.09
CA GLN A 50 -5.87 8.07 -14.19
C GLN A 50 -6.15 9.26 -13.28
N ALA A 51 -5.10 9.87 -12.72
CA ALA A 51 -5.21 11.00 -11.82
C ALA A 51 -5.92 12.16 -12.48
N SER A 52 -5.53 12.51 -13.72
CA SER A 52 -6.16 13.58 -14.49
C SER A 52 -7.67 13.36 -14.67
N LYS A 53 -8.09 12.14 -15.01
CA LYS A 53 -9.50 11.81 -15.25
C LYS A 53 -10.32 11.87 -13.98
N LEU A 54 -9.84 11.22 -12.92
CA LEU A 54 -10.54 11.15 -11.65
C LEU A 54 -10.63 12.52 -10.96
N PHE A 55 -9.52 13.27 -10.99
CA PHE A 55 -9.49 14.63 -10.47
C PHE A 55 -10.44 15.55 -11.24
N TYR A 56 -10.42 15.50 -12.58
CA TYR A 56 -11.32 16.30 -13.41
C TYR A 56 -12.79 16.00 -13.07
N ASN A 57 -13.18 14.72 -13.04
CA ASN A 57 -14.55 14.31 -12.70
C ASN A 57 -14.98 14.79 -11.30
N TYR A 58 -14.11 14.66 -10.30
CA TYR A 58 -14.39 15.20 -8.96
C TYR A 58 -14.58 16.72 -8.99
N LYS A 59 -13.70 17.45 -9.68
CA LYS A 59 -13.78 18.92 -9.78
C LYS A 59 -15.03 19.39 -10.51
N GLU A 60 -15.42 18.69 -11.58
CA GLU A 60 -16.65 18.96 -12.32
C GLU A 60 -17.89 18.74 -11.45
N ASN A 61 -18.00 17.61 -10.74
CA ASN A 61 -19.13 17.37 -9.85
C ASN A 61 -19.16 18.34 -8.66
N SER A 62 -17.99 18.72 -8.13
CA SER A 62 -17.86 19.75 -7.11
C SER A 62 -18.36 21.10 -7.60
N TRP A 63 -18.03 21.47 -8.85
CA TRP A 63 -18.53 22.69 -9.48
C TRP A 63 -20.06 22.63 -9.65
N ASN A 64 -20.57 21.52 -10.17
CA ASN A 64 -22.02 21.32 -10.36
C ASN A 64 -22.80 21.42 -9.05
N TYR A 65 -22.27 20.90 -7.94
CA TYR A 65 -22.88 21.08 -6.63
C TYR A 65 -22.78 22.53 -6.13
N GLN A 66 -21.63 23.18 -6.32
CA GLN A 66 -21.43 24.56 -5.89
C GLN A 66 -22.39 25.55 -6.57
N PHE A 67 -22.62 25.39 -7.88
CA PHE A 67 -23.49 26.27 -8.67
C PHE A 67 -24.92 25.74 -8.86
N GLY A 68 -25.18 24.51 -8.44
CA GLY A 68 -26.50 23.87 -8.47
C GLY A 68 -26.65 22.91 -7.29
N PRO A 69 -26.84 23.41 -6.05
CA PRO A 69 -26.82 22.59 -4.85
C PRO A 69 -28.10 21.75 -4.73
N THR A 70 -28.12 20.61 -5.41
CA THR A 70 -29.17 19.58 -5.31
C THR A 70 -28.64 18.36 -4.57
N SER A 71 -29.54 17.56 -3.99
CA SER A 71 -29.18 16.28 -3.34
C SER A 71 -28.46 15.32 -4.32
N GLN A 72 -28.91 15.29 -5.58
CA GLN A 72 -28.28 14.49 -6.62
C GLN A 72 -26.84 14.96 -6.92
N ASN A 73 -26.63 16.27 -7.09
CA ASN A 73 -25.29 16.81 -7.34
C ASN A 73 -24.36 16.59 -6.15
N LYS A 74 -24.89 16.70 -4.92
CA LYS A 74 -24.14 16.37 -3.71
C LYS A 74 -23.68 14.90 -3.73
N LYS A 75 -24.60 13.97 -4.06
CA LYS A 75 -24.28 12.54 -4.14
C LYS A 75 -23.21 12.24 -5.20
N LEU A 76 -23.27 12.87 -6.36
CA LEU A 76 -22.27 12.72 -7.43
C LEU A 76 -20.90 13.29 -7.01
N MET A 77 -20.89 14.45 -6.36
CA MET A 77 -19.68 15.04 -5.79
C MET A 77 -19.06 14.12 -4.73
N ASP A 78 -19.86 13.63 -3.78
CA ASP A 78 -19.37 12.78 -2.69
C ASP A 78 -18.82 11.45 -3.23
N ALA A 79 -19.51 10.83 -4.20
CA ALA A 79 -19.07 9.59 -4.83
C ALA A 79 -17.76 9.78 -5.62
N SER A 80 -17.67 10.80 -6.47
CA SER A 80 -16.45 11.08 -7.24
C SER A 80 -15.28 11.47 -6.33
N LYS A 81 -15.56 12.19 -5.23
CA LYS A 81 -14.57 12.47 -4.20
C LYS A 81 -14.05 11.20 -3.53
N GLU A 82 -14.93 10.28 -3.16
CA GLU A 82 -14.51 9.01 -2.56
C GLU A 82 -13.62 8.20 -3.50
N THR A 83 -13.96 8.14 -4.79
CA THR A 83 -13.13 7.49 -5.81
C THR A 83 -11.75 8.15 -5.91
N TRP A 84 -11.69 9.49 -5.93
CA TRP A 84 -10.44 10.23 -5.95
C TRP A 84 -9.58 9.96 -4.70
N ASP A 85 -10.18 10.00 -3.51
CA ASP A 85 -9.48 9.77 -2.24
C ASP A 85 -8.92 8.32 -2.18
N LYS A 86 -9.68 7.31 -2.65
CA LYS A 86 -9.21 5.92 -2.76
C LYS A 86 -8.03 5.78 -3.71
N PHE A 87 -8.12 6.38 -4.90
CA PHE A 87 -7.03 6.38 -5.88
C PHE A 87 -5.74 7.00 -5.33
N LEU A 88 -5.84 8.11 -4.58
CA LEU A 88 -4.67 8.70 -3.90
C LEU A 88 -4.04 7.73 -2.91
N ALA A 89 -4.86 7.07 -2.10
CA ALA A 89 -4.39 6.12 -1.10
C ALA A 89 -3.73 4.88 -1.74
N GLU A 90 -4.28 4.38 -2.86
CA GLU A 90 -3.65 3.31 -3.65
C GLU A 90 -2.34 3.77 -4.29
N GLY A 91 -2.30 5.00 -4.80
CA GLY A 91 -1.11 5.66 -5.32
C GLY A 91 0.04 5.68 -4.32
N LEU A 92 -0.26 6.02 -3.07
CA LEU A 92 0.70 5.98 -1.97
C LEU A 92 1.22 4.56 -1.71
N ILE A 93 0.31 3.58 -1.54
CA ILE A 93 0.69 2.19 -1.28
C ILE A 93 1.57 1.66 -2.41
N ASN A 94 1.20 1.93 -3.66
CA ASN A 94 1.92 1.46 -4.82
C ASN A 94 3.27 2.18 -4.99
N SER A 95 3.32 3.50 -4.77
CA SER A 95 4.57 4.26 -4.84
C SER A 95 5.57 3.87 -3.74
N SER A 96 5.11 3.48 -2.55
CA SER A 96 5.98 3.04 -1.45
C SER A 96 6.83 1.79 -1.74
N ARG A 97 6.50 1.06 -2.81
CA ARG A 97 7.19 -0.16 -3.26
C ARG A 97 8.41 0.13 -4.12
N TYR A 98 8.57 1.35 -4.62
CA TYR A 98 9.66 1.72 -5.50
C TYR A 98 10.85 2.28 -4.71
N ASP A 99 12.05 2.03 -5.22
CA ASP A 99 13.28 2.63 -4.69
C ASP A 99 13.48 4.01 -5.34
N THR A 100 13.32 5.07 -4.55
CA THR A 100 13.49 6.43 -5.05
C THR A 100 14.95 6.81 -5.28
N SER A 101 15.91 6.11 -4.67
CA SER A 101 17.34 6.46 -4.77
C SER A 101 17.91 6.27 -6.18
N VAL A 102 17.32 5.37 -6.97
CA VAL A 102 17.75 5.04 -8.33
C VAL A 102 17.05 5.86 -9.42
N MET A 103 16.07 6.69 -9.02
CA MET A 103 15.25 7.48 -9.94
C MET A 103 15.98 8.73 -10.45
N SER A 104 15.53 9.26 -11.59
CA SER A 104 15.92 10.60 -12.04
C SER A 104 15.48 11.67 -11.03
N GLU A 105 16.15 12.82 -10.96
CA GLU A 105 15.77 13.91 -10.05
C GLU A 105 14.30 14.34 -10.24
N ARG A 106 13.83 14.34 -11.50
CA ARG A 106 12.44 14.62 -11.84
C ARG A 106 11.50 13.62 -11.17
N ASP A 107 11.75 12.33 -11.35
CA ASP A 107 10.87 11.27 -10.86
C ASP A 107 10.93 11.18 -9.33
N GLN A 108 12.10 11.43 -8.73
CA GLN A 108 12.24 11.58 -7.28
C GLN A 108 11.34 12.67 -6.72
N ARG A 109 11.27 13.84 -7.37
CA ARG A 109 10.37 14.93 -6.96
C ARG A 109 8.91 14.51 -7.06
N ILE A 110 8.53 13.83 -8.13
CA ILE A 110 7.15 13.34 -8.33
C ILE A 110 6.81 12.31 -7.25
N PHE A 111 7.68 11.33 -7.01
CA PHE A 111 7.48 10.33 -5.95
C PHE A 111 7.46 10.94 -4.57
N LYS A 112 8.27 11.96 -4.30
CA LYS A 112 8.19 12.72 -3.05
C LYS A 112 6.79 13.30 -2.87
N LEU A 113 6.21 13.91 -3.90
CA LEU A 113 4.83 14.43 -3.83
C LEU A 113 3.77 13.33 -3.66
N LEU A 114 3.98 12.14 -4.24
CA LEU A 114 3.07 10.99 -4.08
C LEU A 114 3.15 10.36 -2.69
N LEU A 115 4.35 10.33 -2.11
CA LEU A 115 4.63 9.79 -0.79
C LEU A 115 4.29 10.77 0.33
N ASP A 116 4.30 12.06 0.03
CA ASP A 116 3.99 13.14 0.95
C ASP A 116 2.48 13.36 1.03
N ILE A 117 1.81 12.48 1.79
CA ILE A 117 0.38 12.56 2.14
C ILE A 117 0.03 13.95 2.69
N ASP A 118 0.98 14.58 3.38
CA ASP A 118 0.78 15.87 4.03
C ASP A 118 0.50 16.99 3.01
N PHE A 119 1.01 16.95 1.78
CA PHE A 119 0.77 18.06 0.85
C PHE A 119 -0.70 18.14 0.38
N ALA A 120 -1.38 17.00 0.26
CA ALA A 120 -2.81 16.93 -0.07
C ALA A 120 -3.72 17.11 1.16
N ALA A 121 -3.19 16.80 2.36
CA ALA A 121 -3.94 16.74 3.60
C ALA A 121 -3.75 17.98 4.51
N GLN A 122 -2.66 18.73 4.38
CA GLN A 122 -2.32 19.92 5.19
C GLN A 122 -3.38 21.02 5.16
N LYS A 123 -4.27 21.05 4.15
CA LYS A 123 -5.34 22.05 4.07
C LYS A 123 -6.63 21.62 4.80
N ASN A 124 -6.74 20.40 5.31
CA ASN A 124 -7.96 19.91 5.96
C ASN A 124 -7.73 18.63 6.80
N GLU A 125 -7.66 18.75 8.13
CA GLU A 125 -7.46 17.62 9.06
C GLU A 125 -8.49 16.49 8.91
N VAL A 126 -9.74 16.82 8.54
CA VAL A 126 -10.79 15.81 8.29
C VAL A 126 -10.45 14.94 7.07
N LYS A 127 -9.80 15.54 6.04
CA LYS A 127 -9.32 14.79 4.86
C LYS A 127 -8.14 13.90 5.21
N LEU A 128 -7.23 14.36 6.08
CA LEU A 128 -6.11 13.56 6.56
C LEU A 128 -6.60 12.27 7.24
N LYS A 129 -7.54 12.42 8.18
CA LYS A 129 -8.14 11.28 8.89
C LYS A 129 -8.81 10.31 7.94
N ARG A 130 -9.60 10.81 6.96
CA ARG A 130 -10.29 9.96 5.98
C ARG A 130 -9.30 9.17 5.10
N ILE A 131 -8.19 9.78 4.68
CA ILE A 131 -7.17 9.08 3.89
C ILE A 131 -6.48 8.01 4.75
N TYR A 132 -6.16 8.30 6.01
CA TYR A 132 -5.58 7.28 6.91
C TYR A 132 -6.53 6.12 7.19
N GLU A 133 -7.80 6.38 7.47
CA GLU A 133 -8.83 5.34 7.63
C GLU A 133 -8.94 4.46 6.38
N LEU A 134 -8.91 5.07 5.18
CA LEU A 134 -8.91 4.33 3.92
C LEU A 134 -7.63 3.50 3.73
N LEU A 135 -6.46 4.04 4.11
CA LEU A 135 -5.18 3.32 4.05
C LEU A 135 -5.19 2.10 4.99
N GLU A 136 -5.67 2.26 6.22
CA GLU A 136 -5.81 1.16 7.17
C GLU A 136 -6.77 0.09 6.64
N LYS A 137 -7.92 0.51 6.11
CA LYS A 137 -8.90 -0.39 5.51
C LYS A 137 -8.30 -1.20 4.36
N MET A 138 -7.63 -0.56 3.40
CA MET A 138 -6.98 -1.25 2.27
C MET A 138 -5.85 -2.19 2.70
N LYS A 139 -5.04 -1.78 3.69
CA LYS A 139 -4.01 -2.67 4.27
C LYS A 139 -4.66 -3.91 4.89
N SER A 140 -5.77 -3.74 5.62
CA SER A 140 -6.49 -4.86 6.23
C SER A 140 -7.11 -5.80 5.18
N GLU A 141 -7.69 -5.25 4.10
CA GLU A 141 -8.26 -6.04 3.00
C GLU A 141 -7.18 -6.79 2.21
N SER A 142 -6.06 -6.13 1.88
CA SER A 142 -4.92 -6.78 1.23
C SER A 142 -4.29 -7.88 2.08
N SER A 143 -4.27 -7.72 3.41
CA SER A 143 -3.81 -8.77 4.33
C SER A 143 -4.77 -9.96 4.36
N LYS A 144 -6.09 -9.73 4.35
CA LYS A 144 -7.10 -10.80 4.32
C LYS A 144 -7.05 -11.62 3.03
N VAL A 145 -6.78 -10.98 1.89
CA VAL A 145 -6.60 -11.67 0.61
C VAL A 145 -5.39 -12.61 0.65
N LYS A 146 -4.30 -12.25 1.33
CA LYS A 146 -3.12 -13.14 1.51
C LYS A 146 -3.38 -14.35 2.39
N THR A 147 -4.37 -14.29 3.28
CA THR A 147 -4.77 -15.42 4.15
C THR A 147 -5.87 -16.31 3.54
N GLY A 148 -6.38 -15.95 2.35
CA GLY A 148 -7.48 -16.64 1.67
C GLY A 148 -7.06 -17.63 0.58
N THR A 149 -5.76 -17.93 0.42
CA THR A 149 -5.33 -19.06 -0.41
C THR A 149 -5.53 -20.35 0.38
N GLU A 150 -6.64 -21.04 0.12
CA GLU A 150 -6.89 -22.41 0.58
C GLU A 150 -5.70 -23.33 0.28
N PRO A 151 -5.33 -24.24 1.20
CA PRO A 151 -4.31 -25.26 0.92
C PRO A 151 -4.85 -26.25 -0.13
N PRO A 152 -3.97 -26.89 -0.94
CA PRO A 152 -4.42 -27.86 -1.93
C PRO A 152 -5.15 -29.01 -1.23
N SER A 153 -6.40 -29.21 -1.65
CA SER A 153 -7.16 -30.44 -1.43
C SER A 153 -6.41 -31.59 -2.09
N ASN A 154 -5.56 -32.27 -1.31
CA ASN A 154 -5.00 -33.57 -1.64
C ASN A 154 -5.93 -34.63 -1.03
N GLY A 155 -6.89 -35.11 -1.81
CA GLY A 155 -7.65 -36.32 -1.47
C GLY A 155 -7.22 -37.48 -2.38
N PRO A 156 -6.69 -38.58 -1.83
CA PRO A 156 -6.99 -39.91 -2.36
C PRO A 156 -8.40 -40.36 -1.93
#